data_AF-A0AA38GX40-F1
#
_entry.id   AF-A0AA38GX40-F1
#
_cell.length_a   1.000
_cell.length_b   1.000
_cell.length_c   1.000
_cell.angle_alpha   90.00
_cell.angle_beta   90.00
_cell.angle_gamma   90.00
#
_symmetry.space_group_name_H-M   'P 1'
#
loop_
_entity.id
_entity.type
_entity.pdbx_description
1 polymer ?
#
loop_
_entity_poly.entity_id
_entity_poly.type
_entity_poly.pdbx_seq_one_letter_code
_entity_poly.pdbx_strand_id
1 'polypeptide(L)'
;MDRIAEVSMTRMSEFNTQNVANLAGAFASMQHATPGLFTKLAKRASCMASSFRPQELAQLLWSFSVMYHSADPLLYSLESIYNNWIKKMPNTWTPMRMLWTVLLKVGNLINQCLKLEYPHLGLSVGTEFENRVAKACKIKIFNEKTTSLLQKEVGRLLVSTGFDWEQEYSVDGYTLDVVIHHKKVGLEIYGPSHFSRNT
;
A
#
# COMPACT_ATOMS: atom_id res chain seq x y z
N MET A 1 -22.88 -13.89 6.42
CA MET A 1 -22.25 -12.58 6.16
C MET A 1 -23.25 -11.56 5.64
N ASP A 2 -24.19 -11.94 4.79
CA ASP A 2 -25.13 -11.00 4.15
C ASP A 2 -25.97 -10.19 5.15
N ARG A 3 -26.46 -10.83 6.23
CA ARG A 3 -27.17 -10.11 7.29
C ARG A 3 -26.28 -9.10 8.02
N ILE A 4 -25.01 -9.42 8.22
CA ILE A 4 -24.03 -8.49 8.82
C ILE A 4 -23.81 -7.31 7.87
N ALA A 5 -23.67 -7.56 6.56
CA ALA A 5 -23.53 -6.51 5.57
C ALA A 5 -24.75 -5.59 5.54
N GLU A 6 -25.95 -6.16 5.50
CA GLU A 6 -27.22 -5.42 5.49
C GLU A 6 -27.33 -4.48 6.70
N VAL A 7 -27.15 -5.00 7.91
CA VAL A 7 -27.22 -4.22 9.15
C VAL A 7 -26.09 -3.19 9.22
N SER A 8 -24.88 -3.54 8.77
CA SER A 8 -23.77 -2.58 8.74
C SER A 8 -24.02 -1.45 7.76
N MET A 9 -24.68 -1.71 6.62
CA MET A 9 -25.02 -0.69 5.64
C MET A 9 -26.07 0.30 6.15
N THR A 10 -26.95 -0.08 7.07
CA THR A 10 -27.94 0.82 7.67
C THR A 10 -27.35 1.65 8.81
N ARG A 11 -26.35 1.11 9.53
CA ARG A 11 -25.71 1.77 10.69
C ARG A 11 -24.31 2.34 10.39
N MET A 12 -23.91 2.41 9.13
CA MET A 12 -22.56 2.82 8.70
C MET A 12 -22.11 4.18 9.26
N SER A 13 -23.03 5.11 9.47
CA SER A 13 -22.73 6.44 10.04
C SER A 13 -22.30 6.39 11.51
N GLU A 14 -22.64 5.32 12.23
CA GLU A 14 -22.27 5.13 13.64
C GLU A 14 -20.85 4.56 13.80
N PHE A 15 -20.26 4.04 12.72
CA PHE A 15 -19.00 3.31 12.79
C PHE A 15 -17.82 4.27 12.97
N ASN A 16 -16.92 3.92 13.89
CA ASN A 16 -15.61 4.58 14.02
C ASN A 16 -14.58 3.97 13.05
N THR A 17 -13.35 4.50 13.03
CA THR A 17 -12.29 4.06 12.11
C THR A 17 -11.93 2.58 12.29
N GLN A 18 -11.89 2.10 13.54
CA GLN A 18 -11.64 0.70 13.85
C GLN A 18 -12.78 -0.21 13.37
N ASN A 19 -14.05 0.20 13.55
CA ASN A 19 -15.18 -0.58 13.05
C ASN A 19 -15.15 -0.71 11.52
N VAL A 20 -14.83 0.37 10.81
CA VAL A 20 -14.69 0.37 9.34
C VAL A 20 -13.57 -0.57 8.90
N ALA A 21 -12.38 -0.46 9.51
CA ALA A 21 -11.22 -1.30 9.18
C ALA A 21 -11.48 -2.79 9.47
N ASN A 22 -12.05 -3.09 10.64
CA ASN A 22 -12.34 -4.47 11.04
C ASN A 22 -13.44 -5.10 10.17
N LEU A 23 -14.49 -4.34 9.82
CA LEU A 23 -15.55 -4.85 8.96
C LEU A 23 -15.00 -5.15 7.56
N ALA A 24 -14.23 -4.23 6.98
CA ALA A 24 -13.58 -4.46 5.69
C ALA A 24 -12.67 -5.70 5.74
N GLY A 25 -11.85 -5.80 6.79
CA GLY A 25 -10.93 -6.92 7.01
C GLY A 25 -11.63 -8.26 7.13
N ALA A 26 -12.74 -8.33 7.87
CA ALA A 26 -13.51 -9.56 8.03
C ALA A 26 -14.09 -10.05 6.68
N PHE A 27 -14.65 -9.13 5.88
CA PHE A 27 -15.20 -9.48 4.57
C PHE A 27 -14.09 -9.88 3.58
N ALA A 28 -12.95 -9.19 3.62
CA ALA A 28 -11.78 -9.51 2.80
C ALA A 28 -11.19 -10.88 3.12
N SER A 29 -10.95 -11.17 4.41
CA SER A 29 -10.42 -12.48 4.83
C SER A 29 -11.33 -13.65 4.47
N MET A 30 -12.64 -13.41 4.41
CA MET A 30 -13.63 -14.41 4.01
C MET A 30 -13.89 -14.46 2.50
N GLN A 31 -13.29 -13.55 1.72
CA GLN A 31 -13.56 -13.36 0.29
C GLN A 31 -15.07 -13.25 -0.03
N HIS A 32 -15.85 -12.69 0.91
CA HIS A 32 -17.29 -12.61 0.78
C HIS A 32 -17.67 -11.32 0.03
N ALA A 33 -17.97 -11.45 -1.25
CA ALA A 33 -18.26 -10.30 -2.10
C ALA A 33 -19.57 -9.62 -1.69
N THR A 34 -19.49 -8.33 -1.36
CA THR A 34 -20.67 -7.47 -1.17
C THR A 34 -20.36 -6.07 -1.67
N PRO A 35 -20.48 -5.80 -2.99
CA PRO A 35 -20.04 -4.54 -3.60
C PRO A 35 -20.65 -3.28 -2.98
N GLY A 36 -21.93 -3.36 -2.58
CA GLY A 36 -22.61 -2.25 -1.90
C GLY A 36 -21.99 -1.88 -0.55
N LEU A 37 -21.40 -2.85 0.16
CA LEU A 37 -20.74 -2.63 1.44
C LEU A 37 -19.43 -1.86 1.26
N PHE A 38 -18.55 -2.30 0.36
CA PHE A 38 -17.27 -1.63 0.11
C PHE A 38 -17.43 -0.19 -0.41
N THR A 39 -18.47 0.06 -1.21
CA THR A 39 -18.85 1.41 -1.63
C THR A 39 -19.21 2.31 -0.42
N LYS A 40 -19.98 1.79 0.54
CA LYS A 40 -20.33 2.54 1.75
C LYS A 40 -19.14 2.71 2.70
N LEU A 41 -18.30 1.69 2.83
CA LEU A 41 -17.06 1.75 3.61
C LEU A 41 -16.12 2.82 3.07
N ALA A 42 -15.92 2.90 1.74
CA ALA A 42 -15.07 3.92 1.13
C ALA A 42 -15.57 5.34 1.43
N LYS A 43 -16.88 5.58 1.31
CA LYS A 43 -17.52 6.86 1.64
C LYS A 43 -17.39 7.20 3.13
N ARG A 44 -17.60 6.24 4.03
CA ARG A 44 -17.44 6.49 5.46
C ARG A 44 -15.98 6.77 5.82
N ALA A 45 -15.06 5.99 5.27
CA ALA A 45 -13.64 6.14 5.50
C ALA A 45 -13.13 7.51 5.01
N SER A 46 -13.61 8.01 3.86
CA SER A 46 -13.21 9.31 3.34
C SER A 46 -13.60 10.47 4.25
N CYS A 47 -14.75 10.39 4.93
CA CYS A 47 -15.18 11.37 5.94
C CYS A 47 -14.31 11.36 7.21
N MET A 48 -13.60 10.27 7.47
CA MET A 48 -12.82 10.05 8.69
C MET A 48 -11.32 9.95 8.43
N ALA A 49 -10.87 10.29 7.23
CA ALA A 49 -9.51 10.00 6.73
C ALA A 49 -8.40 10.54 7.65
N SER A 50 -8.62 11.68 8.31
CA SER A 50 -7.65 12.30 9.24
C SER A 50 -7.60 11.63 10.62
N SER A 51 -8.54 10.76 10.95
CA SER A 51 -8.67 10.12 12.26
C SER A 51 -8.13 8.69 12.29
N PHE A 52 -7.81 8.11 11.12
CA PHE A 52 -7.31 6.74 11.05
C PHE A 52 -5.94 6.61 11.70
N ARG A 53 -5.77 5.52 12.46
CA ARG A 53 -4.43 5.06 12.85
C ARG A 53 -3.74 4.35 11.68
N PRO A 54 -2.40 4.37 11.62
CA PRO A 54 -1.60 3.61 10.65
C PRO A 54 -2.13 2.21 10.32
N GLN A 55 -2.37 1.41 11.36
CA GLN A 55 -2.71 -0.01 11.24
C GLN A 55 -4.13 -0.19 10.70
N GLU A 56 -5.06 0.67 11.13
CA GLU A 56 -6.44 0.65 10.65
C GLU A 56 -6.50 0.99 9.16
N LEU A 57 -5.71 1.96 8.73
CA LEU A 57 -5.65 2.37 7.35
C LEU A 57 -4.99 1.33 6.44
N ALA A 58 -3.90 0.70 6.92
CA ALA A 58 -3.26 -0.40 6.22
C ALA A 58 -4.22 -1.61 6.04
N GLN A 59 -4.91 -2.00 7.12
CA GLN A 59 -5.93 -3.05 7.07
C GLN A 59 -7.03 -2.73 6.07
N LEU A 60 -7.52 -1.48 6.09
CA LEU A 60 -8.59 -1.05 5.20
C LEU A 60 -8.15 -1.10 3.73
N LEU A 61 -6.99 -0.54 3.40
CA LEU A 61 -6.44 -0.56 2.03
C LEU A 61 -6.21 -1.99 1.52
N TRP A 62 -5.63 -2.86 2.35
CA TRP A 62 -5.50 -4.28 2.04
C TRP A 62 -6.86 -4.96 1.79
N SER A 63 -7.88 -4.60 2.56
CA SER A 63 -9.21 -5.18 2.37
C SER A 63 -9.82 -4.80 1.02
N PHE A 64 -9.63 -3.54 0.59
CA PHE A 64 -10.05 -3.08 -0.74
C PHE A 64 -9.31 -3.81 -1.86
N SER A 65 -8.01 -4.12 -1.69
CA SER A 65 -7.24 -4.85 -2.69
C SER A 65 -7.70 -6.30 -2.83
N VAL A 66 -7.87 -7.01 -1.71
CA VAL A 66 -8.31 -8.42 -1.70
C VAL A 66 -9.70 -8.58 -2.30
N MET A 67 -10.57 -7.60 -2.07
CA MET A 67 -11.95 -7.64 -2.58
C MET A 67 -12.11 -7.03 -3.97
N TYR A 68 -11.01 -6.66 -4.63
CA TYR A 68 -11.03 -6.04 -5.95
C TYR A 68 -12.00 -4.85 -5.99
N HIS A 69 -11.89 -3.96 -5.01
CA HIS A 69 -12.73 -2.77 -4.91
C HIS A 69 -11.88 -1.51 -4.86
N SER A 70 -12.34 -0.46 -5.54
CA SER A 70 -11.70 0.84 -5.50
C SER A 70 -11.90 1.53 -4.14
N ALA A 71 -10.82 2.10 -3.62
CA ALA A 71 -10.81 2.96 -2.44
C ALA A 71 -10.74 4.46 -2.79
N ASP A 72 -11.09 4.86 -4.01
CA ASP A 72 -10.87 6.23 -4.53
C ASP A 72 -11.33 7.34 -3.58
N PRO A 73 -12.56 7.31 -3.00
CA PRO A 73 -12.99 8.37 -2.10
C PRO A 73 -12.05 8.54 -0.90
N LEU A 74 -11.55 7.43 -0.36
CA LEU A 74 -10.59 7.44 0.74
C LEU A 74 -9.24 7.98 0.25
N LEU A 75 -8.72 7.48 -0.87
CA LEU A 75 -7.45 7.92 -1.44
C LEU A 75 -7.43 9.42 -1.76
N TYR A 76 -8.51 9.97 -2.31
CA TYR A 76 -8.63 11.41 -2.55
C TYR A 76 -8.64 12.23 -1.26
N SER A 77 -9.37 11.81 -0.23
CA SER A 77 -9.36 12.49 1.08
C SER A 77 -7.97 12.46 1.72
N LEU A 78 -7.32 11.30 1.67
CA LEU A 78 -5.97 11.08 2.14
C LEU A 78 -4.97 12.00 1.41
N GLU A 79 -5.07 12.10 0.09
CA GLU A 79 -4.23 12.98 -0.72
C GLU A 79 -4.42 14.46 -0.34
N SER A 80 -5.67 14.90 -0.15
CA SER A 80 -5.98 16.27 0.26
C SER A 80 -5.34 16.62 1.60
N ILE A 81 -5.40 15.70 2.58
CA ILE A 81 -4.77 15.88 3.89
C ILE A 81 -3.26 16.00 3.75
N TYR A 82 -2.63 15.11 2.99
CA TYR A 82 -1.19 15.12 2.75
C TYR A 82 -0.72 16.40 2.07
N ASN A 83 -1.41 16.84 1.02
CA ASN A 83 -1.09 18.05 0.28
C ASN A 83 -1.19 19.30 1.17
N ASN A 84 -2.22 19.37 2.02
CA ASN A 84 -2.39 20.46 2.98
C ASN A 84 -1.27 20.46 4.04
N TRP A 85 -0.84 19.28 4.47
CA TRP A 85 0.25 19.15 5.44
C TRP A 85 1.60 19.59 4.84
N ILE A 86 1.96 19.12 3.64
CA ILE A 86 3.22 19.51 2.97
C ILE A 86 3.30 21.02 2.75
N LYS A 87 2.21 21.66 2.33
CA LYS A 87 2.18 23.11 2.13
C LYS A 87 2.53 23.88 3.40
N LYS A 88 2.07 23.41 4.56
CA LYS A 88 2.35 24.03 5.87
C LYS A 88 3.75 23.73 6.39
N MET A 89 4.33 22.61 5.97
CA MET A 89 5.52 22.02 6.57
C MET A 89 6.45 21.43 5.49
N PRO A 90 7.00 22.26 4.58
CA PRO A 90 7.75 21.77 3.43
C PRO A 90 9.04 21.03 3.82
N ASN A 91 9.68 21.47 4.91
CA ASN A 91 11.04 21.05 5.30
C ASN A 91 11.11 20.21 6.57
N THR A 92 9.97 19.83 7.18
CA THR A 92 9.97 18.98 8.37
C THR A 92 9.82 17.50 8.01
N TRP A 93 10.73 16.70 8.56
CA TRP A 93 10.66 15.24 8.57
C TRP A 93 9.93 14.82 9.84
N THR A 94 8.76 14.22 9.69
CA THR A 94 7.97 13.68 10.81
C THR A 94 7.61 12.22 10.55
N PRO A 95 7.42 11.41 11.60
CA PRO A 95 6.88 10.04 11.48
C PRO A 95 5.58 9.99 10.67
N MET A 96 4.78 11.05 10.74
CA MET A 96 3.56 11.20 9.95
C MET A 96 3.89 11.25 8.45
N ARG A 97 4.89 12.04 8.02
CA ARG A 97 5.33 12.07 6.62
C ARG A 97 5.75 10.69 6.11
N MET A 98 6.50 9.92 6.90
CA MET A 98 6.92 8.54 6.56
C MET A 98 5.74 7.58 6.45
N LEU A 99 4.82 7.66 7.41
CA LEU A 99 3.60 6.87 7.39
C LEU A 99 2.78 7.14 6.12
N TRP A 100 2.62 8.41 5.76
CA TRP A 100 1.90 8.83 4.57
C TRP A 100 2.57 8.32 3.28
N THR A 101 3.89 8.35 3.18
CA THR A 101 4.59 7.75 2.02
C THR A 101 4.39 6.24 1.96
N VAL A 102 4.48 5.53 3.10
CA VAL A 102 4.24 4.08 3.13
C VAL A 102 2.82 3.75 2.69
N LEU A 103 1.82 4.50 3.16
CA LEU A 103 0.42 4.28 2.79
C LEU A 103 0.14 4.59 1.31
N LEU A 104 0.73 5.66 0.77
CA LEU A 104 0.64 5.97 -0.66
C LEU A 104 1.31 4.89 -1.52
N LYS A 105 2.46 4.35 -1.07
CA LYS A 105 3.13 3.25 -1.76
C LYS A 105 2.32 1.95 -1.70
N VAL A 106 1.76 1.61 -0.55
CA VAL A 106 0.87 0.44 -0.41
C VAL A 106 -0.35 0.60 -1.31
N GLY A 107 -0.97 1.78 -1.34
CA GLY A 107 -2.07 2.09 -2.26
C GLY A 107 -1.67 1.96 -3.74
N ASN A 108 -0.47 2.41 -4.10
CA ASN A 108 0.05 2.27 -5.47
C ASN A 108 0.35 0.83 -5.85
N LEU A 109 0.97 0.06 -4.95
CA LEU A 109 1.23 -1.37 -5.17
C LEU A 109 -0.08 -2.13 -5.38
N ILE A 110 -1.08 -1.86 -4.54
CA ILE A 110 -2.43 -2.39 -4.68
C ILE A 110 -3.02 -2.02 -6.06
N ASN A 111 -2.91 -0.74 -6.46
CA ASN A 111 -3.40 -0.29 -7.76
C ASN A 111 -2.72 -1.02 -8.93
N GLN A 112 -1.41 -1.24 -8.84
CA GLN A 112 -0.64 -1.96 -9.85
C GLN A 112 -1.00 -3.45 -9.90
N CYS A 113 -1.14 -4.12 -8.75
CA CYS A 113 -1.61 -5.50 -8.69
C CYS A 113 -2.99 -5.65 -9.36
N LEU A 114 -3.92 -4.73 -9.10
CA LEU A 114 -5.24 -4.72 -9.74
C LEU A 114 -5.14 -4.56 -11.27
N LYS A 115 -4.25 -3.69 -11.76
CA LYS A 115 -4.03 -3.50 -13.21
C LYS A 115 -3.45 -4.73 -13.88
N LEU A 116 -2.50 -5.40 -13.24
CA LEU A 116 -1.78 -6.54 -13.81
C LEU A 116 -2.62 -7.82 -13.79
N GLU A 117 -3.27 -8.11 -12.66
CA GLU A 117 -4.01 -9.35 -12.47
C GLU A 117 -5.45 -9.25 -13.00
N TYR A 118 -6.07 -8.06 -12.95
CA TYR A 118 -7.48 -7.88 -13.30
C TYR A 118 -7.75 -6.64 -14.18
N PRO A 119 -7.12 -6.53 -15.37
CA PRO A 119 -7.22 -5.35 -16.23
C PRO A 119 -8.66 -5.05 -16.70
N HIS A 120 -9.51 -6.08 -16.80
CA HIS A 120 -10.89 -5.98 -17.26
C HIS A 120 -11.85 -5.31 -16.25
N LEU A 121 -11.46 -5.21 -14.97
CA LEU A 121 -12.32 -4.64 -13.93
C LEU A 121 -12.34 -3.10 -13.95
N GLY A 122 -11.37 -2.45 -14.60
CA GLY A 122 -11.33 -0.98 -14.69
C GLY A 122 -11.20 -0.27 -13.35
N LEU A 123 -10.73 -0.96 -12.31
CA LEU A 123 -10.68 -0.49 -10.92
C LEU A 123 -9.48 0.41 -10.61
N SER A 124 -8.69 0.76 -11.63
CA SER A 124 -7.45 1.48 -11.41
C SER A 124 -7.68 2.94 -11.07
N VAL A 125 -6.95 3.42 -10.07
CA VAL A 125 -6.82 4.86 -9.79
C VAL A 125 -6.17 5.53 -11.01
N GLY A 126 -6.70 6.69 -11.41
CA GLY A 126 -6.28 7.41 -12.62
C GLY A 126 -4.81 7.85 -12.61
N THR A 127 -4.29 8.16 -13.80
CA THR A 127 -2.88 8.58 -14.06
C THR A 127 -2.38 9.73 -13.20
N GLU A 128 -3.29 10.60 -12.73
CA GLU A 128 -3.01 11.68 -11.78
C GLU A 128 -2.40 11.16 -10.46
N PHE A 129 -2.93 10.07 -9.89
CA PHE A 129 -2.45 9.49 -8.65
C PHE A 129 -1.06 8.86 -8.83
N GLU A 130 -0.86 8.12 -9.92
CA GLU A 130 0.42 7.47 -10.25
C GLU A 130 1.54 8.50 -10.43
N ASN A 131 1.26 9.59 -11.15
CA ASN A 131 2.20 10.69 -11.35
C ASN A 131 2.60 11.35 -10.03
N ARG A 132 1.69 11.42 -9.06
CA ARG A 132 1.92 12.05 -7.76
C ARG A 132 2.61 11.12 -6.77
N VAL A 133 2.32 9.81 -6.78
CA VAL A 133 3.11 8.80 -6.07
C VAL A 133 4.55 8.82 -6.59
N ALA A 134 4.74 8.82 -7.92
CA ALA A 134 6.06 8.91 -8.52
C ALA A 134 6.80 10.21 -8.09
N LYS A 135 6.08 11.33 -7.98
CA LYS A 135 6.66 12.60 -7.49
C LYS A 135 7.00 12.57 -6.00
N ALA A 136 6.16 11.97 -5.17
CA ALA A 136 6.41 11.81 -3.73
C ALA A 136 7.61 10.90 -3.46
N CYS A 137 7.78 9.84 -4.26
CA CYS A 137 8.94 8.94 -4.19
C CYS A 137 10.24 9.63 -4.67
N LYS A 138 10.17 10.54 -5.65
CA LYS A 138 11.32 11.31 -6.16
C LYS A 138 11.90 12.36 -5.20
N ILE A 139 11.31 12.60 -4.02
CA ILE A 139 11.86 13.56 -3.04
C ILE A 139 13.11 12.94 -2.37
N LYS A 140 14.26 13.28 -2.98
CA LYS A 140 15.72 13.10 -2.73
C LYS A 140 16.31 12.47 -1.45
N ILE A 141 15.56 12.11 -0.41
CA ILE A 141 16.10 11.39 0.76
C ILE A 141 15.72 9.89 0.71
N PHE A 142 14.81 9.54 -0.20
CA PHE A 142 14.36 8.18 -0.48
C PHE A 142 15.14 7.50 -1.62
N ASN A 143 16.25 8.07 -2.09
CA ASN A 143 17.06 7.49 -3.19
C ASN A 143 18.52 7.21 -2.78
N GLU A 144 18.91 7.45 -1.52
CA GLU A 144 20.17 6.88 -1.02
C GLU A 144 19.93 5.42 -0.67
N LYS A 145 20.07 4.56 -1.69
CA LYS A 145 20.09 3.11 -1.55
C LYS A 145 21.05 2.75 -0.42
N THR A 146 20.50 2.38 0.73
CA THR A 146 21.28 1.99 1.91
C THR A 146 21.17 0.48 2.05
N THR A 147 22.20 -0.22 1.59
CA THR A 147 22.31 -1.67 1.77
C THR A 147 22.50 -1.96 3.26
N SER A 148 21.51 -2.61 3.89
CA SER A 148 21.58 -2.98 5.30
C SER A 148 22.69 -4.01 5.57
N LEU A 149 23.12 -4.12 6.83
CA LEU A 149 24.04 -5.17 7.25
C LEU A 149 23.49 -6.57 6.95
N LEU A 150 22.17 -6.78 7.12
CA LEU A 150 21.53 -8.07 6.84
C LEU A 150 21.59 -8.43 5.35
N GLN A 151 21.29 -7.49 4.44
CA GLN A 151 21.39 -7.75 3.00
C GLN A 151 22.85 -7.99 2.58
N LYS A 152 23.82 -7.31 3.21
CA LYS A 152 25.25 -7.60 2.99
C LYS A 152 25.63 -8.99 3.48
N GLU A 153 25.11 -9.44 4.62
CA GLU A 153 25.35 -10.79 5.13
C GLU A 153 24.73 -11.87 4.24
N VAL A 154 23.49 -11.67 3.77
CA VAL A 154 22.87 -12.58 2.80
C VAL A 154 23.66 -12.61 1.50
N GLY A 155 24.11 -11.46 0.98
CA GLY A 155 24.98 -11.41 -0.18
C GLY A 155 26.29 -12.19 0.02
N ARG A 156 26.93 -12.05 1.19
CA ARG A 156 28.14 -12.83 1.53
C ARG A 156 27.88 -14.34 1.58
N LEU A 157 26.74 -14.76 2.13
CA LEU A 157 26.35 -16.17 2.16
C LEU A 157 26.07 -16.69 0.74
N LEU A 158 25.46 -15.88 -0.13
CA LEU A 158 25.18 -16.29 -1.50
C LEU A 158 26.47 -16.44 -2.33
N VAL A 159 27.49 -15.62 -2.09
CA VAL A 159 28.83 -15.82 -2.69
C VAL A 159 29.36 -17.23 -2.38
N SER A 160 29.18 -17.73 -1.16
CA SER A 160 29.69 -19.07 -0.80
C SER A 160 28.88 -20.23 -1.41
N THR A 161 27.69 -19.98 -1.94
CA THR A 161 26.88 -21.01 -2.61
C THR A 161 27.31 -21.30 -4.04
N GLY A 162 28.08 -20.41 -4.68
CA GLY A 162 28.48 -20.52 -6.08
C GLY A 162 27.33 -20.34 -7.08
N PHE A 163 26.13 -19.94 -6.63
CA PHE A 163 25.04 -19.62 -7.53
C PHE A 163 25.27 -18.27 -8.23
N ASP A 164 24.75 -18.17 -9.45
CA ASP A 164 24.66 -16.92 -10.19
C ASP A 164 23.49 -16.09 -9.62
N TRP A 165 23.83 -14.99 -8.94
CA TRP A 165 22.87 -14.14 -8.25
C TRP A 165 23.15 -12.65 -8.52
N GLU A 166 22.09 -11.85 -8.46
CA GLU A 166 22.13 -10.41 -8.70
C GLU A 166 21.42 -9.66 -7.58
N GLN A 167 21.99 -8.53 -7.14
CA GLN A 167 21.41 -7.68 -6.11
C GLN A 167 20.58 -6.56 -6.72
N GLU A 168 19.50 -6.15 -6.05
CA GLU A 168 18.65 -5.03 -6.46
C GLU A 168 18.16 -5.19 -7.92
N TYR A 169 17.76 -6.41 -8.26
CA TYR A 169 17.32 -6.78 -9.60
C TYR A 169 16.02 -6.05 -9.94
N SER A 170 16.06 -5.25 -11.00
CA SER A 170 14.91 -4.46 -11.43
C SER A 170 14.10 -5.23 -12.49
N VAL A 171 12.80 -5.38 -12.25
CA VAL A 171 11.86 -6.04 -13.17
C VAL A 171 10.52 -5.30 -13.18
N ASP A 172 10.08 -4.84 -14.35
CA ASP A 172 8.78 -4.18 -14.56
C ASP A 172 8.45 -3.04 -13.58
N GLY A 173 9.47 -2.27 -13.18
CA GLY A 173 9.32 -1.16 -12.23
C GLY A 173 9.34 -1.55 -10.76
N TYR A 174 9.53 -2.84 -10.46
CA TYR A 174 9.83 -3.35 -9.12
C TYR A 174 11.32 -3.63 -8.99
N THR A 175 11.80 -3.67 -7.74
CA THR A 175 13.17 -4.06 -7.41
C THR A 175 13.09 -5.21 -6.41
N LEU A 176 13.74 -6.33 -6.71
CA LEU A 176 13.95 -7.43 -5.77
C LEU A 176 15.32 -7.29 -5.13
N ASP A 177 15.43 -7.58 -3.83
CA ASP A 177 16.72 -7.44 -3.13
C ASP A 177 17.79 -8.36 -3.69
N VAL A 178 17.43 -9.61 -3.97
CA VAL A 178 18.31 -10.59 -4.60
C VAL A 178 17.52 -11.52 -5.52
N VAL A 179 18.08 -11.82 -6.68
CA VAL A 179 17.56 -12.85 -7.60
C VAL A 179 18.63 -13.89 -7.86
N ILE A 180 18.23 -15.17 -7.88
CA ILE A 180 19.05 -16.30 -8.32
C ILE A 180 18.49 -16.77 -9.66
N HIS A 181 19.11 -16.31 -10.75
CA HIS A 181 18.60 -16.44 -12.13
C HIS A 181 18.24 -17.88 -12.50
N HIS A 182 19.17 -18.80 -12.28
CA HIS A 182 19.03 -20.20 -12.67
C HIS A 182 17.96 -20.96 -11.87
N LYS A 183 17.64 -20.48 -10.67
CA LYS A 183 16.63 -21.10 -9.81
C LYS A 183 15.28 -20.44 -9.93
N LYS A 184 15.18 -19.30 -10.63
CA LYS A 184 13.99 -18.44 -10.67
C LYS A 184 13.49 -18.10 -9.26
N VAL A 185 14.43 -17.83 -8.36
CA VAL A 185 14.13 -17.47 -6.96
C VAL A 185 14.42 -15.98 -6.78
N GLY A 186 13.41 -15.25 -6.30
CA GLY A 186 13.56 -13.89 -5.78
C GLY A 186 13.53 -13.92 -4.25
N LEU A 187 14.43 -13.19 -3.62
CA LEU A 187 14.49 -13.00 -2.18
C LEU A 187 14.21 -11.52 -1.88
N GLU A 188 13.23 -11.29 -1.02
CA GLU A 188 13.00 -10.00 -0.38
C GLU A 188 13.44 -10.15 1.09
N ILE A 189 14.47 -9.40 1.46
CA ILE A 189 15.19 -9.53 2.73
C ILE A 189 14.69 -8.47 3.74
N TYR A 190 13.78 -7.59 3.32
CA TYR A 190 13.38 -6.40 4.06
C TYR A 190 11.94 -6.34 4.59
N GLY A 191 11.77 -5.49 5.60
CA GLY A 191 10.49 -5.04 6.13
C GLY A 191 10.08 -3.63 5.64
N PRO A 192 8.89 -3.15 6.04
CA PRO A 192 8.21 -1.98 5.46
C PRO A 192 9.03 -0.67 5.42
N SER A 193 9.94 -0.48 6.38
CA SER A 193 10.78 0.72 6.47
C SER A 193 11.80 0.81 5.32
N HIS A 194 12.27 -0.32 4.80
CA HIS A 194 13.23 -0.37 3.71
C HIS A 194 12.55 -0.47 2.34
N PHE A 195 11.40 -1.15 2.24
CA PHE A 195 10.49 -1.04 1.07
C PHE A 195 10.17 0.42 0.75
N SER A 196 9.96 1.24 1.79
CA SER A 196 9.78 2.67 1.61
C SER A 196 11.01 3.34 1.02
N ARG A 197 12.25 2.91 1.32
CA ARG A 197 13.55 3.52 0.98
C ARG A 197 14.15 3.15 -0.38
N ASN A 198 13.87 1.97 -0.92
CA ASN A 198 14.62 1.45 -2.07
C ASN A 198 13.76 1.10 -3.30
N THR A 199 12.45 1.38 -3.25
CA THR A 199 11.47 1.20 -4.35
C THR A 199 10.89 2.55 -4.75
#